data_AF-A0A2V4XFJ7-F1
#
_entry.id   AF-A0A2V4XFJ7-F1
#
_cell.length_a   1.000
_cell.length_b   1.000
_cell.length_c   1.000
_cell.angle_alpha   90.00
_cell.angle_beta   90.00
_cell.angle_gamma   90.00
#
_symmetry.space_group_name_H-M   'P 1'
#
loop_
_entity.id
_entity.type
_entity.pdbx_description
1 polymer ?
#
loop_
_entity_poly.entity_id
_entity_poly.type
_entity_poly.pdbx_seq_one_letter_code
_entity_poly.pdbx_strand_id
1 'polypeptide(L)'
;METKFSLFNQINSLCYWLLVSSDYRTSVKLDAEKDTYSVHITHGGVELYANTISGFSKRNTNFLENELDGMVAGLLHLKQSVEQKSA
;
A
#
# COMPACT_ATOMS: atom_id res chain seq x y z
N MET A 1 -4.74 19.06 1.49
CA MET A 1 -5.27 18.05 2.43
C MET A 1 -6.00 16.94 1.68
N GLU A 2 -6.75 17.26 0.62
CA GLU A 2 -7.51 16.30 -0.20
C GLU A 2 -6.65 15.27 -0.96
N THR A 3 -5.49 15.66 -1.51
CA THR A 3 -4.62 14.74 -2.28
C THR A 3 -4.13 13.55 -1.45
N LYS A 4 -3.81 13.78 -0.17
CA LYS A 4 -3.38 12.71 0.75
C LYS A 4 -4.50 11.72 1.03
N PHE A 5 -5.72 12.20 1.26
CA PHE A 5 -6.89 11.34 1.43
C PHE A 5 -7.16 10.50 0.18
N SER A 6 -6.97 11.08 -1.02
CA SER A 6 -7.05 10.32 -2.27
C SER A 6 -6.02 9.19 -2.32
N LEU A 7 -4.75 9.44 -1.98
CA LEU A 7 -3.71 8.41 -1.98
C LEU A 7 -3.98 7.29 -0.96
N PHE A 8 -4.42 7.62 0.27
CA PHE A 8 -4.84 6.60 1.23
C PHE A 8 -6.01 5.76 0.71
N ASN A 9 -7.01 6.40 0.08
CA ASN A 9 -8.14 5.69 -0.50
C ASN A 9 -7.71 4.78 -1.65
N GLN A 10 -6.76 5.22 -2.48
CA GLN A 10 -6.19 4.39 -3.55
C GLN A 10 -5.45 3.18 -2.99
N ILE A 11 -4.56 3.37 -2.00
CA ILE A 11 -3.85 2.28 -1.32
C ILE A 11 -4.84 1.28 -0.73
N ASN A 12 -5.84 1.75 0.02
CA ASN A 12 -6.84 0.89 0.64
C ASN A 12 -7.68 0.15 -0.41
N SER A 13 -8.08 0.81 -1.49
CA SER A 13 -8.86 0.20 -2.57
C SER A 13 -8.06 -0.89 -3.31
N LEU A 14 -6.77 -0.66 -3.56
CA LEU A 14 -5.89 -1.66 -4.19
C LEU A 14 -5.64 -2.84 -3.25
N CYS A 15 -5.37 -2.59 -1.96
CA CYS A 15 -5.20 -3.65 -0.97
C CYS A 15 -6.47 -4.48 -0.81
N TYR A 16 -7.64 -3.84 -0.81
CA TYR A 16 -8.91 -4.54 -0.78
C TYR A 16 -9.12 -5.37 -2.05
N TRP A 17 -8.89 -4.78 -3.23
CA TRP A 17 -9.01 -5.49 -4.51
C TRP A 17 -8.11 -6.74 -4.56
N LEU A 18 -6.84 -6.62 -4.14
CA LEU A 18 -5.90 -7.73 -4.05
C LEU A 18 -6.41 -8.81 -3.09
N LEU A 19 -6.97 -8.42 -1.95
CA LEU A 19 -7.53 -9.37 -0.98
C LEU A 19 -8.75 -10.13 -1.50
N VAL A 20 -9.67 -9.47 -2.24
CA VAL A 20 -10.92 -10.10 -2.68
C VAL A 20 -10.85 -10.75 -4.05
N SER A 21 -9.98 -10.26 -4.93
CA SER A 21 -9.90 -10.70 -6.34
C SER A 21 -8.76 -11.68 -6.58
N SER A 22 -7.95 -11.97 -5.55
CA SER A 22 -6.86 -12.93 -5.60
C SER A 22 -6.72 -13.64 -4.26
N ASP A 23 -5.77 -14.56 -4.15
CA ASP A 23 -5.40 -15.24 -2.91
C ASP A 23 -4.28 -14.50 -2.13
N TYR A 24 -4.04 -13.24 -2.46
CA TYR A 24 -3.05 -12.40 -1.80
C TYR A 24 -3.61 -11.92 -0.46
N ARG A 25 -2.78 -11.94 0.58
CA ARG A 25 -3.09 -11.34 1.88
C ARG A 25 -2.51 -9.95 1.96
N THR A 26 -3.32 -8.99 2.38
CA THR A 26 -2.92 -7.59 2.50
C THR A 26 -2.99 -7.14 3.96
N SER A 27 -2.06 -6.28 4.35
CA SER A 27 -2.02 -5.66 5.68
C SER A 27 -1.68 -4.19 5.51
N VAL A 28 -2.58 -3.31 5.95
CA VAL A 28 -2.37 -1.87 6.01
C VAL A 28 -2.47 -1.46 7.46
N LYS A 29 -1.39 -0.90 8.02
CA LYS A 29 -1.32 -0.54 9.44
C LYS A 29 -0.79 0.87 9.63
N LEU A 30 -1.59 1.69 10.33
CA LEU A 30 -1.15 2.91 10.96
C LEU A 30 -0.86 2.60 12.44
N ASP A 31 0.41 2.65 12.82
CA ASP A 31 0.87 2.36 14.18
C ASP A 31 1.29 3.67 14.85
N ALA A 32 0.47 4.15 15.78
CA ALA A 32 0.71 5.41 16.47
C ALA A 32 1.85 5.33 17.49
N GLU A 33 2.11 4.16 18.08
CA GLU A 33 3.20 3.97 19.04
C GLU A 33 4.56 4.05 18.34
N LYS A 34 4.64 3.47 17.15
CA LYS A 34 5.86 3.45 16.33
C LYS A 34 5.96 4.65 15.37
N ASP A 35 4.90 5.45 15.26
CA ASP A 35 4.76 6.53 14.29
C ASP A 35 5.03 6.06 12.85
N THR A 36 4.42 4.92 12.48
CA THR A 36 4.61 4.29 11.17
C THR A 36 3.31 4.07 10.42
N TYR A 37 3.37 4.22 9.10
CA TYR A 37 2.36 3.72 8.18
C TYR A 37 2.97 2.64 7.29
N SER A 38 2.38 1.46 7.27
CA SER A 38 2.93 0.29 6.60
C SER A 38 1.90 -0.43 5.75
N VAL A 39 2.36 -0.96 4.61
CA VAL A 39 1.60 -1.79 3.69
C VAL A 39 2.41 -3.03 3.37
N HIS A 40 1.84 -4.21 3.62
CA HIS A 40 2.44 -5.50 3.33
C HIS A 40 1.48 -6.36 2.51
N ILE A 41 2.00 -7.00 1.47
CA ILE A 41 1.29 -7.91 0.60
C ILE A 41 2.06 -9.24 0.56
N THR A 42 1.38 -10.33 0.88
CA THR A 42 1.96 -11.67 0.88
C THR A 42 1.11 -12.63 0.06
N HIS A 43 1.74 -13.63 -0.55
CA HIS A 43 1.07 -14.67 -1.32
C HIS A 43 1.74 -16.01 -1.05
N GLY A 44 0.98 -17.04 -0.65
CA GLY A 44 1.55 -18.35 -0.32
C GLY A 44 2.59 -18.34 0.80
N GLY A 45 2.56 -17.33 1.69
CA GLY A 45 3.57 -17.13 2.75
C GLY A 45 4.83 -16.38 2.30
N VAL A 46 4.92 -15.97 1.04
CA VAL A 46 6.02 -15.16 0.50
C VAL A 46 5.61 -13.68 0.48
N GLU A 47 6.50 -12.80 0.95
CA GLU A 47 6.31 -11.35 0.86
C GLU A 47 6.55 -10.87 -0.58
N LEU A 48 5.52 -10.29 -1.19
CA LEU A 48 5.58 -9.77 -2.57
C LEU A 48 5.80 -8.26 -2.59
N TYR A 49 5.36 -7.57 -1.55
CA TYR A 49 5.54 -6.13 -1.40
C TYR A 49 5.49 -5.75 0.07
N ALA A 50 6.44 -4.92 0.49
CA ALA A 50 6.44 -4.31 1.81
C ALA A 50 7.00 -2.90 1.72
N ASN A 51 6.28 -1.96 2.30
CA ASN A 51 6.74 -0.58 2.41
C ASN A 51 6.26 0.01 3.74
N THR A 52 7.15 0.71 4.43
CA THR A 52 6.90 1.33 5.73
C THR A 52 7.44 2.75 5.74
N ILE A 53 6.55 3.72 5.94
CA ILE A 53 6.91 5.12 6.18
C ILE A 53 7.09 5.28 7.69
N SER A 54 8.32 5.57 8.11
CA SER A 54 8.66 5.89 9.50
C SER A 54 8.59 7.39 9.77
N GLY A 55 8.25 7.77 10.99
CA GLY A 55 8.08 9.18 11.36
C GLY A 55 6.89 9.81 10.65
N PHE A 56 5.82 9.03 10.45
CA PHE A 56 4.71 9.36 9.57
C PHE A 56 4.04 10.69 9.94
N SER A 57 3.80 10.94 11.22
CA SER A 57 3.21 12.20 11.70
C SER A 57 4.13 13.41 11.55
N LYS A 58 5.44 13.20 11.48
CA LYS A 58 6.48 14.24 11.41
C LYS A 58 7.01 14.47 10.00
N ARG A 59 6.55 13.67 9.03
CA ARG A 59 7.05 13.68 7.67
C ARG A 59 6.68 14.99 6.96
N ASN A 60 7.59 15.55 6.19
CA ASN A 60 7.28 16.68 5.32
C ASN A 60 6.19 16.27 4.32
N THR A 61 5.20 17.15 4.11
CA THR A 61 4.02 16.86 3.29
C THR A 61 4.33 16.39 1.88
N ASN A 62 5.28 17.01 1.19
CA ASN A 62 5.61 16.65 -0.19
C ASN A 62 6.33 15.30 -0.27
N PHE A 63 7.22 15.04 0.70
CA PHE A 63 7.88 13.73 0.80
C PHE A 63 6.88 12.62 1.13
N LEU A 64 5.97 12.88 2.07
CA LEU A 64 4.90 11.93 2.40
C LEU A 64 4.03 11.62 1.19
N GLU A 65 3.66 12.64 0.41
CA GLU A 65 2.87 12.47 -0.82
C GLU A 65 3.61 11.60 -1.84
N ASN A 66 4.89 11.86 -2.07
CA ASN A 66 5.72 11.05 -2.98
C ASN A 66 5.88 9.60 -2.49
N GLU A 67 6.03 9.38 -1.17
CA GLU A 67 6.13 8.04 -0.61
C GLU A 67 4.81 7.27 -0.76
N LEU A 68 3.67 7.93 -0.52
CA LEU A 68 2.35 7.33 -0.71
C LEU A 68 2.06 7.06 -2.20
N ASP A 69 2.45 7.95 -3.10
CA ASP A 69 2.33 7.74 -4.55
C ASP A 69 3.18 6.55 -5.02
N GLY A 70 4.41 6.44 -4.51
CA GLY A 70 5.25 5.27 -4.71
C GLY A 70 4.60 3.97 -4.22
N MET A 71 3.87 4.01 -3.10
CA MET A 71 3.09 2.86 -2.65
C MET A 71 1.95 2.51 -3.60
N VAL A 72 1.21 3.50 -4.10
CA VAL A 72 0.14 3.29 -5.09
C VAL A 72 0.72 2.64 -6.36
N ALA A 73 1.84 3.15 -6.87
CA ALA A 73 2.50 2.60 -8.05
C ALA A 73 2.92 1.14 -7.87
N GLY A 74 3.53 0.80 -6.72
CA GLY A 74 3.91 -0.58 -6.40
C GLY A 74 2.72 -1.53 -6.34
N LEU A 75 1.62 -1.09 -5.72
CA LEU A 75 0.39 -1.87 -5.62
C LEU A 75 -0.32 -2.04 -6.98
N LEU A 76 -0.28 -1.01 -7.85
CA LEU A 76 -0.81 -1.09 -9.22
C LEU A 76 -0.03 -2.11 -10.06
N HIS A 77 1.30 -2.12 -9.94
CA HIS A 77 2.13 -3.10 -10.64
C HIS A 77 1.81 -4.53 -10.19
N LEU A 78 1.59 -4.75 -8.88
CA LEU A 78 1.12 -6.04 -8.37
C LEU A 78 -0.25 -6.42 -8.93
N LYS A 79 -1.21 -5.49 -8.95
CA LYS A 79 -2.53 -5.72 -9.53
C LYS A 79 -2.43 -6.14 -11.00
N GLN A 80 -1.66 -5.41 -11.81
CA GLN A 80 -1.44 -5.75 -13.22
C GLN A 80 -0.85 -7.14 -13.38
N SER A 81 0.09 -7.53 -12.51
CA SER A 81 0.70 -8.87 -12.53
C SER A 81 -0.32 -9.98 -12.22
N VAL A 82 -1.30 -9.73 -11.34
CA VAL A 82 -2.40 -10.66 -11.03
C VAL A 82 -3.35 -10.78 -12.22
N GLU A 83 -3.74 -9.65 -12.82
CA GLU A 83 -4.65 -9.62 -13.98
C GLU A 83 -4.04 -10.33 -15.19
N GLN A 84 -2.73 -10.17 -15.43
CA GLN A 84 -2.02 -10.88 -16.52
C GLN A 84 -1.92 -12.39 -16.32
N LYS A 85 -1.81 -12.87 -15.08
CA LYS A 85 -1.82 -14.32 -14.77
C LYS A 85 -3.20 -14.95 -14.91
N SER A 86 -4.24 -14.14 -14.87
CA SER A 86 -5.65 -14.58 -14.91
C SER A 86 -6.23 -14.59 -16.33
N ALA A 87 -5.46 -14.14 -17.33
CA ALA A 87 -5.79 -14.12 -18.75
C ALA A 87 -5.22 -15.36 -19.47
#